data_AF-C7LNA6-F1
#
_entry.id   AF-C7LNA6-F1
#
_cell.length_a   1.000
_cell.length_b   1.000
_cell.length_c   1.000
_cell.angle_alpha   90.00
_cell.angle_beta   90.00
_cell.angle_gamma   90.00
#
_symmetry.space_group_name_H-M   'P 1'
#
loop_
_entity.id
_entity.type
_entity.pdbx_description
1 polymer ?
#
loop_
_entity_poly.entity_id
_entity_poly.type
_entity_poly.pdbx_seq_one_letter_code
_entity_poly.pdbx_strand_id
1 'polypeptide(L)'
;MSRSAYSATWVTDQLAVGAAPMSYEQLDCLRAEGIGAILNLCGEFCDLHDIECAAGFEVYHMPLADEEAPELAELEKALAWLDEAIYLGKKVLIHCRHGIGRTGTVLNAYLLRRGLGHRLAWFKLRTLRSKPANFSQWWTIRKYGKQSPKLTVREPSLEMHKAVDLSPFFRDYEALQARVDDETRDIASKCGRDHDKCCSTPIKLSMIEAVYLTQRMNVGLTSEKRLEVIARAVETARRERLADSQVSAEAYCLSDASARCPLLENGKCILFAGRPLRCRFFGLDEERAGGLWETALDPALGNLSLELWLAFAGGIARGSLPLFALADVVSGKYVQTLFHLMVRSQ
;
A
#
# COMPACT_ATOMS: atom_id res chain seq x y z
N MET A 1 2.97 -20.76 -26.96
CA MET A 1 2.79 -19.92 -25.75
C MET A 1 2.43 -20.85 -24.60
N SER A 2 3.31 -20.98 -23.61
CA SER A 2 3.00 -21.76 -22.40
C SER A 2 1.75 -21.17 -21.75
N ARG A 3 0.79 -22.01 -21.43
CA ARG A 3 -0.46 -21.59 -20.77
C ARG A 3 -0.10 -21.28 -19.33
N SER A 4 -0.36 -20.06 -18.86
CA SER A 4 -0.08 -19.64 -17.48
C SER A 4 -0.62 -20.67 -16.49
N ALA A 5 0.19 -21.05 -15.49
CA ALA A 5 -0.17 -22.06 -14.48
C ALA A 5 -1.39 -21.64 -13.65
N TYR A 6 -1.64 -20.33 -13.57
CA TYR A 6 -2.81 -19.73 -12.96
C TYR A 6 -3.31 -18.55 -13.79
N SER A 7 -4.63 -18.32 -13.81
CA SER A 7 -5.23 -17.14 -14.43
C SER A 7 -6.36 -16.62 -13.56
N ALA A 8 -6.15 -15.45 -12.97
CA ALA A 8 -7.17 -14.80 -12.17
C ALA A 8 -8.25 -14.17 -13.06
N THR A 9 -9.51 -14.17 -12.62
CA THR A 9 -10.59 -13.47 -13.32
C THR A 9 -10.76 -12.08 -12.71
N TRP A 10 -10.29 -11.05 -13.40
CA TRP A 10 -10.39 -9.67 -12.96
C TRP A 10 -11.83 -9.15 -13.04
N VAL A 11 -12.31 -8.57 -11.93
CA VAL A 11 -13.62 -7.93 -11.80
C VAL A 11 -13.49 -6.40 -11.92
N THR A 12 -12.39 -5.85 -11.41
CA THR A 12 -11.92 -4.47 -11.55
C THR A 12 -10.40 -4.49 -11.70
N ASP A 13 -9.75 -3.33 -11.87
CA ASP A 13 -8.28 -3.22 -11.89
C ASP A 13 -7.58 -3.69 -10.58
N GLN A 14 -8.32 -3.78 -9.47
CA GLN A 14 -7.79 -4.08 -8.14
C GLN A 14 -8.40 -5.33 -7.49
N LEU A 15 -9.45 -5.91 -8.08
CA LEU A 15 -10.16 -7.05 -7.51
C LEU A 15 -10.26 -8.18 -8.53
N ALA A 16 -9.73 -9.34 -8.18
CA ALA A 16 -9.84 -10.57 -8.94
C ALA A 16 -10.51 -11.68 -8.13
N VAL A 17 -11.07 -12.66 -8.84
CA VAL A 17 -11.62 -13.89 -8.27
C VAL A 17 -11.00 -15.11 -8.93
N GLY A 18 -10.88 -16.22 -8.19
CA GLY A 18 -10.30 -17.44 -8.73
C GLY A 18 -10.39 -18.65 -7.80
N ALA A 19 -9.76 -19.74 -8.22
CA ALA A 19 -9.61 -20.98 -7.46
C ALA A 19 -8.45 -20.88 -6.47
N ALA A 20 -8.29 -21.86 -5.58
CA ALA A 20 -7.16 -21.89 -4.67
C ALA A 20 -5.85 -22.08 -5.45
N PRO A 21 -4.80 -21.28 -5.18
CA PRO A 21 -3.47 -21.55 -5.72
C PRO A 21 -2.88 -22.77 -5.01
N MET A 22 -2.76 -23.89 -5.74
CA MET A 22 -2.33 -25.19 -5.20
C MET A 22 -0.84 -25.49 -5.47
N SER A 23 -0.07 -24.54 -5.99
CA SER A 23 1.38 -24.69 -6.20
C SER A 23 2.12 -23.36 -6.09
N TYR A 24 3.43 -23.42 -5.82
CA TYR A 24 4.30 -22.24 -5.80
C TYR A 24 4.34 -21.51 -7.16
N GLU A 25 4.31 -22.24 -8.27
CA GLU A 25 4.23 -21.64 -9.61
C GLU A 25 2.96 -20.79 -9.77
N GLN A 26 1.83 -21.25 -9.23
CA GLN A 26 0.58 -20.49 -9.27
C GLN A 26 0.66 -19.23 -8.39
N LEU A 27 1.30 -19.33 -7.22
CA LEU A 27 1.56 -18.17 -6.36
C LEU A 27 2.49 -17.16 -7.06
N ASP A 28 3.51 -17.62 -7.78
CA ASP A 28 4.39 -16.74 -8.56
C ASP A 28 3.64 -16.06 -9.72
N CYS A 29 2.71 -16.76 -10.39
CA CYS A 29 1.82 -16.13 -11.38
C CYS A 29 0.98 -15.00 -10.75
N LEU A 30 0.38 -15.23 -9.57
CA LEU A 30 -0.40 -14.21 -8.86
C LEU A 30 0.46 -12.97 -8.54
N ARG A 31 1.68 -13.18 -8.06
CA ARG A 31 2.63 -12.09 -7.77
C ARG A 31 3.02 -11.34 -9.05
N ALA A 32 3.22 -12.04 -10.16
CA ALA A 32 3.53 -11.44 -11.46
C ALA A 32 2.36 -10.60 -12.02
N GLU A 33 1.11 -10.96 -11.73
CA GLU A 33 -0.06 -10.13 -12.02
C GLU A 33 -0.20 -8.90 -11.07
N GLY A 34 0.66 -8.84 -10.05
CA GLY A 34 0.73 -7.76 -9.07
C GLY A 34 -0.22 -7.93 -7.88
N ILE A 35 -0.80 -9.11 -7.70
CA ILE A 35 -1.64 -9.42 -6.53
C ILE A 35 -0.75 -9.41 -5.30
N GLY A 36 -1.14 -8.63 -4.30
CA GLY A 36 -0.40 -8.48 -3.03
C GLY A 36 -1.19 -8.96 -1.82
N ALA A 37 -2.48 -9.20 -1.98
CA ALA A 37 -3.36 -9.63 -0.89
C ALA A 37 -4.35 -10.70 -1.35
N ILE A 38 -4.70 -11.60 -0.44
CA ILE A 38 -5.54 -12.77 -0.70
C ILE A 38 -6.62 -12.86 0.39
N LEU A 39 -7.88 -12.94 -0.04
CA LEU A 39 -9.01 -13.34 0.80
C LEU A 39 -9.27 -14.83 0.60
N ASN A 40 -8.80 -15.64 1.55
CA ASN A 40 -8.88 -17.09 1.50
C ASN A 40 -10.13 -17.58 2.25
N LEU A 41 -11.02 -18.24 1.52
CA LEU A 41 -12.30 -18.75 2.04
C LEU A 41 -12.28 -20.26 2.35
N CYS A 42 -11.13 -20.92 2.20
CA CYS A 42 -11.02 -22.37 2.34
C CYS A 42 -10.94 -22.77 3.81
N GLY A 43 -11.96 -23.48 4.30
CA GLY A 43 -11.90 -24.17 5.60
C GLY A 43 -11.26 -25.56 5.50
N GLU A 44 -11.24 -26.14 4.30
CA GLU A 44 -10.73 -27.50 4.05
C GLU A 44 -9.21 -27.57 3.86
N PHE A 45 -8.54 -26.45 3.60
CA PHE A 45 -7.10 -26.36 3.41
C PHE A 45 -6.49 -25.59 4.57
N CYS A 46 -6.25 -26.29 5.68
CA CYS A 46 -5.77 -25.69 6.92
C CYS A 46 -4.44 -24.94 6.74
N ASP A 47 -3.49 -25.48 5.99
CA ASP A 47 -2.14 -24.88 5.89
C ASP A 47 -2.00 -23.89 4.71
N LEU A 48 -3.01 -23.73 3.86
CA LEU A 48 -2.87 -22.94 2.63
C LEU A 48 -2.63 -21.45 2.93
N HIS A 49 -3.32 -20.89 3.92
CA HIS A 49 -3.15 -19.50 4.32
C HIS A 49 -1.73 -19.21 4.82
N ASP A 50 -1.10 -20.15 5.53
CA ASP A 50 0.30 -20.03 5.97
C ASP A 50 1.28 -20.06 4.78
N ILE A 51 1.03 -20.91 3.79
CA ILE A 51 1.83 -21.00 2.56
C ILE A 51 1.71 -19.69 1.76
N GLU A 52 0.50 -19.14 1.66
CA GLU A 52 0.23 -17.85 1.00
C GLU A 52 0.96 -16.71 1.74
N CYS A 53 0.90 -16.66 3.07
CA CYS A 53 1.66 -15.71 3.88
C CYS A 53 3.18 -15.85 3.66
N ALA A 54 3.71 -17.08 3.67
CA ALA A 54 5.12 -17.36 3.45
C ALA A 54 5.58 -16.98 2.03
N ALA A 55 4.68 -17.01 1.04
CA ALA A 55 4.92 -16.52 -0.30
C ALA A 55 4.86 -14.98 -0.43
N GLY A 56 4.61 -14.26 0.68
CA GLY A 56 4.66 -12.80 0.75
C GLY A 56 3.34 -12.09 0.42
N PHE A 57 2.21 -12.80 0.45
CA PHE A 57 0.89 -12.19 0.36
C PHE A 57 0.39 -11.76 1.74
N GLU A 58 -0.37 -10.68 1.80
CA GLU A 58 -1.22 -10.43 2.96
C GLU A 58 -2.48 -11.28 2.85
N VAL A 59 -2.68 -12.19 3.79
CA VAL A 59 -3.82 -13.12 3.75
C VAL A 59 -4.83 -12.76 4.83
N TYR A 60 -6.07 -12.57 4.40
CA TYR A 60 -7.22 -12.61 5.30
C TYR A 60 -7.88 -13.97 5.18
N HIS A 61 -7.75 -14.80 6.22
CA HIS A 61 -8.34 -16.13 6.25
C HIS A 61 -9.71 -16.10 6.93
N MET A 62 -10.76 -16.36 6.15
CA MET A 62 -12.13 -16.53 6.65
C MET A 62 -12.57 -17.95 6.30
N PRO A 63 -12.23 -18.96 7.12
CA PRO A 63 -12.50 -20.36 6.79
C PRO A 63 -14.00 -20.61 6.71
N LEU A 64 -14.46 -21.04 5.54
CA LEU A 64 -15.82 -21.49 5.31
C LEU A 64 -15.81 -22.96 4.92
N ALA A 65 -16.64 -23.77 5.58
CA ALA A 65 -16.92 -25.13 5.14
C ALA A 65 -17.45 -25.14 3.70
N ASP A 66 -17.25 -26.24 2.99
CA ASP A 66 -17.67 -26.30 1.59
C ASP A 66 -19.20 -26.15 1.49
N GLU A 67 -19.63 -25.46 0.43
CA GLU A 67 -21.02 -25.08 0.19
C GLU A 67 -21.67 -24.17 1.27
N GLU A 68 -20.99 -23.79 2.34
CA GLU A 68 -21.57 -22.89 3.34
C GLU A 68 -21.51 -21.41 2.94
N ALA A 69 -22.16 -20.57 3.74
CA ALA A 69 -22.14 -19.11 3.63
C ALA A 69 -21.60 -18.49 4.94
N PRO A 70 -20.89 -17.36 4.87
CA PRO A 70 -20.38 -16.69 6.06
C PRO A 70 -21.52 -16.12 6.91
N GLU A 71 -21.29 -16.05 8.22
CA GLU A 71 -22.10 -15.21 9.09
C GLU A 71 -21.93 -13.73 8.72
N LEU A 72 -22.99 -12.92 8.92
CA LEU A 72 -22.97 -11.53 8.50
C LEU A 72 -21.89 -10.70 9.21
N ALA A 73 -21.60 -11.00 10.48
CA ALA A 73 -20.58 -10.30 11.25
C ALA A 73 -19.17 -10.57 10.71
N GLU A 74 -18.86 -11.83 10.39
CA GLU A 74 -17.57 -12.21 9.79
C GLU A 74 -17.43 -11.70 8.36
N LEU A 75 -18.51 -11.76 7.58
CA LEU A 75 -18.56 -11.17 6.24
C LEU A 75 -18.25 -9.68 6.27
N GLU A 76 -18.80 -8.93 7.24
CA GLU A 76 -18.55 -7.50 7.37
C GLU A 76 -17.09 -7.18 7.69
N LYS A 77 -16.44 -7.98 8.56
CA LYS A 77 -15.01 -7.84 8.85
C LYS A 77 -14.16 -8.10 7.60
N ALA A 78 -14.46 -9.17 6.85
CA ALA A 78 -13.76 -9.50 5.61
C ALA A 78 -13.93 -8.42 4.54
N LEU A 79 -15.14 -7.85 4.41
CA LEU A 79 -15.41 -6.75 3.48
C LEU A 79 -14.73 -5.44 3.89
N ALA A 80 -14.62 -5.16 5.19
CA ALA A 80 -13.88 -4.00 5.69
C ALA A 80 -12.38 -4.12 5.40
N TRP A 81 -11.79 -5.30 5.60
CA TRP A 81 -10.40 -5.56 5.22
C TRP A 81 -10.20 -5.44 3.69
N LEU A 82 -11.15 -5.96 2.90
CA LEU A 82 -11.10 -5.87 1.44
C LEU A 82 -11.16 -4.40 0.96
N ASP A 83 -12.02 -3.58 1.56
CA ASP A 83 -12.08 -2.14 1.29
C ASP A 83 -10.75 -1.46 1.62
N GLU A 84 -10.17 -1.75 2.79
CA GLU A 84 -8.88 -1.20 3.20
C GLU A 84 -7.78 -1.56 2.20
N ALA A 85 -7.65 -2.84 1.84
CA ALA A 85 -6.62 -3.32 0.92
C ALA A 85 -6.73 -2.63 -0.45
N ILE A 86 -7.93 -2.55 -1.01
CA ILE A 86 -8.20 -1.90 -2.30
C ILE A 86 -7.93 -0.39 -2.21
N TYR A 87 -8.38 0.26 -1.13
CA TYR A 87 -8.16 1.69 -0.89
C TYR A 87 -6.68 2.06 -0.81
N LEU A 88 -5.88 1.22 -0.13
CA LEU A 88 -4.43 1.36 -0.02
C LEU A 88 -3.68 1.06 -1.33
N GLY A 89 -4.39 0.63 -2.37
CA GLY A 89 -3.82 0.40 -3.69
C GLY A 89 -3.40 -1.04 -3.95
N LYS A 90 -3.69 -1.99 -3.06
CA LYS A 90 -3.38 -3.41 -3.26
C LYS A 90 -4.32 -4.01 -4.30
N LYS A 91 -3.78 -4.98 -5.05
CA LYS A 91 -4.59 -5.87 -5.87
C LYS A 91 -4.91 -7.12 -5.06
N VAL A 92 -6.18 -7.48 -5.01
CA VAL A 92 -6.70 -8.52 -4.12
C VAL A 92 -7.31 -9.67 -4.92
N LEU A 93 -6.99 -10.90 -4.52
CA LEU A 93 -7.67 -12.12 -4.98
C LEU A 93 -8.66 -12.61 -3.94
N ILE A 94 -9.91 -12.86 -4.32
CA ILE A 94 -10.84 -13.68 -3.51
C ILE A 94 -10.86 -15.09 -4.08
N HIS A 95 -10.60 -16.10 -3.25
CA HIS A 95 -10.72 -17.50 -3.68
C HIS A 95 -11.36 -18.40 -2.63
N CYS A 96 -11.92 -19.49 -3.14
CA CYS A 96 -12.21 -20.71 -2.37
C CYS A 96 -11.54 -21.87 -3.11
N ARG A 97 -11.95 -23.12 -2.92
CA ARG A 97 -11.38 -24.25 -3.66
C ARG A 97 -11.48 -24.11 -5.18
N HIS A 98 -12.69 -23.86 -5.70
CA HIS A 98 -12.94 -23.79 -7.15
C HIS A 98 -13.21 -22.37 -7.67
N GLY A 99 -13.30 -21.39 -6.78
CA GLY A 99 -13.62 -20.00 -7.16
C GLY A 99 -15.07 -19.77 -7.58
N ILE A 100 -16.02 -20.58 -7.10
CA ILE A 100 -17.42 -20.56 -7.58
C ILE A 100 -18.37 -20.01 -6.51
N GLY A 101 -18.87 -20.88 -5.61
CA GLY A 101 -19.96 -20.56 -4.67
C GLY A 101 -19.58 -19.56 -3.58
N ARG A 102 -18.67 -19.96 -2.68
CA ARG A 102 -18.16 -19.11 -1.58
C ARG A 102 -17.58 -17.79 -2.10
N THR A 103 -16.71 -17.87 -3.11
CA THR A 103 -16.14 -16.69 -3.80
C THR A 103 -17.22 -15.78 -4.38
N GLY A 104 -18.18 -16.34 -5.11
CA GLY A 104 -19.29 -15.57 -5.68
C GLY A 104 -20.18 -14.94 -4.62
N THR A 105 -20.32 -15.56 -3.45
CA THR A 105 -21.06 -15.02 -2.30
C THR A 105 -20.37 -13.78 -1.74
N VAL A 106 -19.09 -13.89 -1.40
CA VAL A 106 -18.34 -12.74 -0.86
C VAL A 106 -18.24 -11.61 -1.90
N LEU A 107 -17.98 -11.95 -3.17
CA LEU A 107 -17.98 -10.97 -4.26
C LEU A 107 -19.33 -10.25 -4.38
N ASN A 108 -20.46 -10.98 -4.34
CA ASN A 108 -21.79 -10.36 -4.44
C ASN A 108 -22.05 -9.40 -3.28
N ALA A 109 -21.69 -9.79 -2.06
CA ALA A 109 -21.80 -8.91 -0.89
C ALA A 109 -20.95 -7.65 -1.05
N TYR A 110 -19.72 -7.77 -1.57
CA TYR A 110 -18.89 -6.63 -1.90
C TYR A 110 -19.54 -5.69 -2.93
N LEU A 111 -20.13 -6.22 -4.00
CA LEU A 111 -20.83 -5.40 -5.00
C LEU A 111 -22.03 -4.65 -4.38
N LEU A 112 -22.77 -5.29 -3.46
CA LEU A 112 -23.86 -4.64 -2.73
C LEU A 112 -23.34 -3.53 -1.83
N ARG A 113 -22.25 -3.77 -1.08
CA ARG A 113 -21.57 -2.80 -0.23
C ARG A 113 -21.10 -1.56 -1.02
N ARG A 114 -20.65 -1.75 -2.25
CA ARG A 114 -20.28 -0.67 -3.18
C ARG A 114 -21.49 0.08 -3.78
N GLY A 115 -22.71 -0.29 -3.39
CA GLY A 115 -23.94 0.45 -3.69
C GLY A 115 -24.67 0.03 -4.96
N LEU A 116 -24.26 -1.05 -5.64
CA LEU A 116 -24.84 -1.49 -6.92
C LEU A 116 -26.30 -1.96 -6.76
N GLY A 117 -26.66 -2.48 -5.58
CA GLY A 117 -27.95 -3.15 -5.35
C GLY A 117 -28.07 -4.47 -6.14
N HIS A 118 -29.07 -5.28 -5.79
CA HIS A 118 -29.17 -6.67 -6.29
C HIS A 118 -29.18 -6.81 -7.82
N ARG A 119 -29.86 -5.91 -8.54
CA ARG A 119 -30.00 -5.99 -10.00
C ARG A 119 -28.65 -5.76 -10.71
N LEU A 120 -27.93 -4.69 -10.37
CA LEU A 120 -26.65 -4.39 -11.01
C LEU A 120 -25.56 -5.36 -10.55
N ALA A 121 -25.56 -5.77 -9.28
CA ALA A 121 -24.66 -6.81 -8.78
C ALA A 121 -24.84 -8.12 -9.57
N TRP A 122 -26.08 -8.56 -9.80
CA TRP A 122 -26.35 -9.74 -10.63
C TRP A 122 -25.87 -9.59 -12.08
N PHE A 123 -26.07 -8.43 -12.69
CA PHE A 123 -25.61 -8.18 -14.06
C PHE A 123 -24.09 -8.24 -14.20
N LYS A 124 -23.34 -7.87 -13.17
CA LYS A 124 -21.89 -8.04 -13.11
C LYS A 124 -21.49 -9.49 -12.85
N LEU A 125 -22.20 -10.22 -11.97
CA LEU A 125 -21.87 -11.61 -11.64
C LEU A 125 -22.20 -12.60 -12.75
N ARG A 126 -23.26 -12.37 -13.54
CA ARG A 126 -23.73 -13.36 -14.53
C ARG A 126 -22.67 -13.68 -15.60
N THR A 127 -21.76 -12.75 -15.87
CA THR A 127 -20.66 -12.91 -16.84
C THR A 127 -19.46 -13.66 -16.25
N LEU A 128 -19.40 -13.80 -14.92
CA LEU A 128 -18.32 -14.47 -14.20
C LEU A 128 -18.68 -15.93 -13.92
N ARG A 129 -17.67 -16.77 -13.66
CA ARG A 129 -17.89 -18.13 -13.15
C ARG A 129 -18.30 -18.11 -11.67
N SER A 130 -17.79 -17.15 -10.91
CA SER A 130 -18.01 -17.01 -9.47
C SER A 130 -19.41 -16.48 -9.17
N LYS A 131 -20.35 -17.38 -8.86
CA LYS A 131 -21.74 -17.07 -8.51
C LYS A 131 -22.13 -17.85 -7.26
N PRO A 132 -22.98 -17.29 -6.38
CA PRO A 132 -23.59 -18.05 -5.29
C PRO A 132 -24.29 -19.31 -5.85
N ALA A 133 -23.98 -20.46 -5.26
CA ALA A 133 -24.34 -21.77 -5.80
C ALA A 133 -25.62 -22.36 -5.19
N ASN A 134 -25.94 -22.06 -3.93
CA ASN A 134 -27.05 -22.67 -3.21
C ASN A 134 -27.94 -21.67 -2.45
N PHE A 135 -29.01 -22.19 -1.84
CA PHE A 135 -29.99 -21.41 -1.11
C PHE A 135 -29.38 -20.63 0.07
N SER A 136 -28.51 -21.27 0.87
CA SER A 136 -27.86 -20.63 2.03
C SER A 136 -27.09 -19.38 1.61
N GLN A 137 -26.30 -19.49 0.55
CA GLN A 137 -25.52 -18.39 -0.01
C GLN A 137 -26.42 -17.26 -0.54
N TRP A 138 -27.44 -17.58 -1.34
CA TRP A 138 -28.40 -16.57 -1.82
C TRP A 138 -29.17 -15.90 -0.69
N TRP A 139 -29.49 -16.65 0.37
CA TRP A 139 -30.15 -16.14 1.56
C TRP A 139 -29.28 -15.15 2.32
N THR A 140 -27.99 -15.44 2.47
CA THR A 140 -27.00 -14.51 3.05
C THR A 140 -26.91 -13.22 2.24
N ILE A 141 -26.85 -13.29 0.90
CA ILE A 141 -26.85 -12.09 0.04
C ILE A 141 -28.12 -11.27 0.22
N ARG A 142 -29.29 -11.92 0.30
CA ARG A 142 -30.57 -11.24 0.53
C ARG A 142 -30.60 -10.57 1.91
N LYS A 143 -30.07 -11.21 2.95
CA LYS A 143 -29.95 -10.62 4.29
C LYS A 143 -29.02 -9.41 4.28
N TYR A 144 -27.83 -9.54 3.71
CA TYR A 144 -26.84 -8.46 3.62
C TYR A 144 -27.38 -7.27 2.82
N GLY A 145 -28.01 -7.51 1.66
CA GLY A 145 -28.59 -6.45 0.83
C GLY A 145 -29.73 -5.65 1.47
N LYS A 146 -30.39 -6.19 2.51
CA LYS A 146 -31.34 -5.42 3.33
C LYS A 146 -30.63 -4.42 4.25
N GLN A 147 -29.43 -4.74 4.70
CA GLN A 147 -28.58 -3.89 5.55
C GLN A 147 -27.76 -2.89 4.72
N SER A 148 -27.46 -3.22 3.46
CA SER A 148 -26.70 -2.39 2.52
C SER A 148 -27.56 -1.97 1.33
N PRO A 149 -28.41 -0.93 1.48
CA PRO A 149 -29.28 -0.47 0.41
C PRO A 149 -28.47 0.15 -0.74
N LYS A 150 -29.10 0.20 -1.93
CA LYS A 150 -28.52 0.81 -3.12
C LYS A 150 -28.19 2.29 -2.86
N LEU A 151 -27.04 2.74 -3.37
CA LEU A 151 -26.68 4.15 -3.34
C LEU A 151 -27.65 4.98 -4.22
N THR A 152 -28.18 6.05 -3.66
CA THR A 152 -29.14 6.95 -4.34
C THR A 152 -28.53 8.29 -4.74
N VAL A 153 -27.45 8.72 -4.08
CA VAL A 153 -26.84 10.05 -4.25
C VAL A 153 -26.06 10.18 -5.56
N ARG A 154 -25.41 9.09 -6.00
CA ARG A 154 -24.64 9.02 -7.25
C ARG A 154 -24.69 7.62 -7.83
N GLU A 155 -24.31 7.50 -9.10
CA GLU A 155 -24.11 6.17 -9.69
C GLU A 155 -23.02 5.40 -8.93
N PRO A 156 -23.30 4.14 -8.55
CA PRO A 156 -22.33 3.34 -7.83
C PRO A 156 -21.19 2.92 -8.78
N SER A 157 -19.96 3.23 -8.38
CA SER A 157 -18.74 2.78 -9.08
C SER A 157 -17.99 1.75 -8.26
N LEU A 158 -17.57 0.67 -8.94
CA LEU A 158 -16.70 -0.35 -8.37
C LEU A 158 -15.24 0.09 -8.34
N GLU A 159 -14.86 0.97 -9.25
CA GLU A 159 -13.51 1.50 -9.31
C GLU A 159 -13.38 2.73 -8.44
N MET A 160 -12.28 2.77 -7.68
CA MET A 160 -11.85 3.99 -7.03
C MET A 160 -11.05 4.77 -8.07
N HIS A 161 -11.71 5.64 -8.85
CA HIS A 161 -11.00 6.48 -9.80
C HIS A 161 -9.96 7.31 -9.05
N LYS A 162 -8.68 6.97 -9.23
CA LYS A 162 -7.58 7.78 -8.75
C LYS A 162 -7.56 9.03 -9.61
N ALA A 163 -7.61 10.20 -8.97
CA ALA A 163 -7.57 11.47 -9.68
C ALA A 163 -6.27 11.66 -10.47
N VAL A 164 -5.19 11.01 -10.03
CA VAL A 164 -3.85 11.09 -10.61
C VAL A 164 -3.26 9.69 -10.75
N ASP A 165 -2.75 9.36 -11.94
CA ASP A 165 -1.88 8.20 -12.15
C ASP A 165 -0.47 8.53 -11.67
N LEU A 166 -0.01 7.82 -10.63
CA LEU A 166 1.30 8.05 -10.02
C LEU A 166 2.44 7.30 -10.74
N SER A 167 2.11 6.39 -11.65
CA SER A 167 3.06 5.49 -12.30
C SER A 167 4.21 6.24 -13.01
N PRO A 168 3.97 7.33 -13.76
CA PRO A 168 5.05 8.09 -14.40
C PRO A 168 6.05 8.67 -13.40
N PHE A 169 5.54 9.38 -12.38
CA PHE A 169 6.37 10.00 -11.35
C PHE A 169 7.21 8.98 -10.57
N PHE A 170 6.62 7.81 -10.29
CA PHE A 170 7.33 6.73 -9.61
C PHE A 170 8.43 6.12 -10.47
N ARG A 171 8.24 5.97 -11.78
CA ARG A 171 9.31 5.50 -12.68
C ARG A 171 10.49 6.47 -12.69
N ASP A 172 10.22 7.77 -12.75
CA ASP A 172 11.27 8.78 -12.79
C ASP A 172 12.02 8.86 -11.45
N TYR A 173 11.29 8.76 -10.33
CA TYR A 173 11.90 8.65 -9.01
C TYR A 173 12.71 7.36 -8.85
N GLU A 174 12.23 6.22 -9.36
CA GLU A 174 12.96 4.95 -9.34
C GLU A 174 14.22 4.99 -10.21
N ALA A 175 14.22 5.75 -11.30
CA ALA A 175 15.43 6.00 -12.09
C ALA A 175 16.47 6.78 -11.28
N LEU A 176 16.06 7.75 -10.46
CA LEU A 176 16.97 8.43 -9.52
C LEU A 176 17.51 7.45 -8.46
N GLN A 177 16.65 6.59 -7.91
CA GLN A 177 17.10 5.56 -6.97
C GLN A 177 18.13 4.61 -7.61
N ALA A 178 17.89 4.17 -8.85
CA ALA A 178 18.80 3.30 -9.58
C ALA A 178 20.15 3.98 -9.86
N ARG A 179 20.14 5.28 -10.20
CA ARG A 179 21.37 6.07 -10.36
C ARG A 179 22.16 6.12 -9.06
N VAL A 180 21.51 6.35 -7.92
CA VAL A 180 22.18 6.35 -6.61
C VAL A 180 22.72 4.97 -6.25
N ASP A 181 21.98 3.90 -6.58
CA ASP A 181 22.45 2.53 -6.35
C ASP A 181 23.68 2.18 -7.21
N ASP A 182 23.84 2.80 -8.38
CA ASP A 182 25.01 2.67 -9.25
C ASP A 182 26.24 3.37 -8.66
N GLU A 183 26.07 4.62 -8.22
CA GLU A 183 27.12 5.44 -7.58
C GLU A 183 27.61 4.86 -6.25
N THR A 184 26.82 4.00 -5.61
CA THR A 184 27.12 3.37 -4.32
C THR A 184 27.42 1.88 -4.46
N ARG A 185 27.66 1.40 -5.68
CA ARG A 185 27.94 -0.02 -5.96
C ARG A 185 29.24 -0.50 -5.29
N ASP A 186 30.21 0.40 -5.11
CA ASP A 186 31.48 0.18 -4.41
C ASP A 186 31.32 0.03 -2.89
N ILE A 187 30.19 0.49 -2.32
CA ILE A 187 29.92 0.40 -0.89
C ILE A 187 29.45 -1.02 -0.53
N ALA A 188 30.31 -1.77 0.16
CA ALA A 188 30.06 -3.17 0.53
C ALA A 188 28.92 -3.36 1.55
N SER A 189 28.64 -2.36 2.40
CA SER A 189 27.66 -2.47 3.50
C SER A 189 26.57 -1.43 3.35
N LYS A 190 25.30 -1.86 3.26
CA LYS A 190 24.16 -0.98 3.01
C LYS A 190 23.30 -0.80 4.27
N CYS A 191 23.00 0.47 4.60
CA CYS A 191 22.11 0.81 5.71
C CYS A 191 20.71 0.19 5.53
N GLY A 192 20.14 -0.36 6.60
CA GLY A 192 18.84 -1.04 6.60
C GLY A 192 18.89 -2.50 6.12
N ARG A 193 20.04 -3.02 5.68
CA ARG A 193 20.24 -4.45 5.41
C ARG A 193 21.37 -5.01 6.28
N ASP A 194 22.52 -4.35 6.24
CA ASP A 194 23.76 -4.82 6.86
C ASP A 194 24.07 -4.07 8.17
N HIS A 195 23.60 -2.84 8.32
CA HIS A 195 23.71 -2.03 9.54
C HIS A 195 22.53 -1.04 9.65
N ASP A 196 22.36 -0.39 10.79
CA ASP A 196 21.31 0.61 11.05
C ASP A 196 21.84 2.00 11.43
N LYS A 197 23.14 2.25 11.22
CA LYS A 197 23.83 3.52 11.55
C LYS A 197 23.13 4.80 11.05
N CYS A 198 22.50 4.77 9.87
CA CYS A 198 21.78 5.94 9.34
C CYS A 198 20.39 6.14 9.97
N CYS A 199 19.85 5.12 10.64
CA CYS A 199 18.49 5.09 11.16
C CYS A 199 18.31 5.88 12.47
N SER A 200 19.37 6.46 13.03
CA SER A 200 19.30 7.40 14.15
C SER A 200 19.41 8.86 13.71
N THR A 201 19.57 9.12 12.40
CA THR A 201 19.68 10.47 11.86
C THR A 201 18.33 10.90 11.28
N PRO A 202 17.70 11.96 11.80
CA PRO A 202 16.48 12.50 11.23
C PRO A 202 16.73 12.98 9.79
N ILE A 203 15.85 12.57 8.87
CA ILE A 203 15.90 13.03 7.47
C ILE A 203 14.60 13.72 7.09
N LYS A 204 14.73 14.69 6.20
CA LYS A 204 13.61 15.40 5.57
C LYS A 204 13.45 14.93 4.13
N LEU A 205 12.20 14.73 3.71
CA LEU A 205 11.80 14.16 2.43
C LEU A 205 11.11 15.21 1.57
N SER A 206 11.39 15.18 0.28
CA SER A 206 10.61 15.92 -0.72
C SER A 206 9.18 15.36 -0.87
N MET A 207 8.30 16.07 -1.59
CA MET A 207 6.92 15.61 -1.79
C MET A 207 6.86 14.28 -2.56
N ILE A 208 7.67 14.12 -3.61
CA ILE A 208 7.75 12.87 -4.37
C ILE A 208 8.20 11.70 -3.49
N GLU A 209 9.22 11.92 -2.64
CA GLU A 209 9.69 10.89 -1.70
C GLU A 209 8.64 10.54 -0.66
N ALA A 210 7.92 11.54 -0.13
CA ALA A 210 6.86 11.31 0.85
C ALA A 210 5.70 10.48 0.28
N VAL A 211 5.26 10.82 -0.94
CA VAL A 211 4.19 10.09 -1.64
C VAL A 211 4.66 8.69 -2.02
N TYR A 212 5.87 8.54 -2.54
CA TYR A 212 6.44 7.25 -2.91
C TYR A 212 6.55 6.31 -1.70
N LEU A 213 7.14 6.79 -0.59
CA LEU A 213 7.30 6.01 0.62
C LEU A 213 5.95 5.56 1.19
N THR A 214 4.98 6.48 1.25
CA THR A 214 3.63 6.19 1.74
C THR A 214 2.96 5.14 0.86
N GLN A 215 3.07 5.25 -0.48
CA GLN A 215 2.52 4.25 -1.39
C GLN A 215 3.18 2.87 -1.21
N ARG A 216 4.52 2.83 -1.10
CA ARG A 216 5.26 1.57 -0.87
C ARG A 216 4.89 0.92 0.45
N MET A 217 4.70 1.72 1.50
CA MET A 217 4.23 1.25 2.81
C MET A 217 2.82 0.68 2.72
N ASN A 218 1.92 1.42 2.07
CA ASN A 218 0.51 1.04 1.95
C ASN A 218 0.32 -0.24 1.15
N VAL A 219 1.07 -0.43 0.06
CA VAL A 219 0.96 -1.63 -0.79
C VAL A 219 1.78 -2.80 -0.26
N GLY A 220 2.95 -2.53 0.34
CA GLY A 220 3.92 -3.57 0.70
C GLY A 220 3.80 -4.12 2.12
N LEU A 221 3.15 -3.42 3.06
CA LEU A 221 2.98 -3.89 4.44
C LEU A 221 1.56 -4.40 4.68
N THR A 222 1.43 -5.41 5.56
CA THR A 222 0.11 -5.87 6.05
C THR A 222 -0.56 -4.79 6.89
N SER A 223 -1.89 -4.88 7.05
CA SER A 223 -2.67 -3.94 7.87
C SER A 223 -2.10 -3.84 9.30
N GLU A 224 -1.85 -4.99 9.95
CA GLU A 224 -1.23 -5.06 11.27
C GLU A 224 0.13 -4.37 11.31
N LYS A 225 1.03 -4.71 10.37
CA LYS A 225 2.38 -4.16 10.35
C LYS A 225 2.41 -2.66 10.13
N ARG A 226 1.49 -2.16 9.31
CA ARG A 226 1.33 -0.73 9.03
C ARG A 226 0.90 0.02 10.29
N LEU A 227 -0.02 -0.53 11.09
CA LEU A 227 -0.45 0.09 12.35
C LEU A 227 0.70 0.16 13.37
N GLU A 228 1.50 -0.90 13.50
CA GLU A 228 2.70 -0.90 14.36
C GLU A 228 3.70 0.18 13.94
N VAL A 229 3.94 0.32 12.64
CA VAL A 229 4.86 1.30 12.06
C VAL A 229 4.36 2.73 12.26
N ILE A 230 3.07 2.97 12.07
CA ILE A 230 2.44 4.27 12.32
C ILE A 230 2.57 4.65 13.81
N ALA A 231 2.30 3.70 14.72
CA ALA A 231 2.45 3.93 16.15
C ALA A 231 3.90 4.30 16.53
N ARG A 232 4.88 3.57 15.98
CA ARG A 232 6.31 3.92 16.13
C ARG A 232 6.62 5.31 15.57
N ALA A 233 6.09 5.65 14.40
CA ALA A 233 6.33 6.93 13.75
C ALA A 233 5.78 8.11 14.55
N VAL A 234 4.60 7.96 15.17
CA VAL A 234 4.04 9.00 16.05
C VAL A 234 4.96 9.27 17.24
N GLU A 235 5.52 8.22 17.86
CA GLU A 235 6.46 8.37 18.97
C GLU A 235 7.80 8.96 18.51
N THR A 236 8.36 8.51 17.39
CA THR A 236 9.57 9.11 16.78
C THR A 236 9.36 10.60 16.51
N ALA A 237 8.25 10.97 15.86
CA ALA A 237 7.92 12.37 15.56
C ALA A 237 7.72 13.22 16.83
N ARG A 238 7.27 12.61 17.94
CA ARG A 238 7.18 13.29 19.24
C ARG A 238 8.56 13.59 19.79
N ARG A 239 9.48 12.63 19.76
CA ARG A 239 10.86 12.78 20.25
C ARG A 239 11.66 13.79 19.43
N GLU A 240 11.57 13.72 18.11
CA GLU A 240 12.21 14.68 17.20
C GLU A 240 11.76 16.11 17.50
N ARG A 241 10.45 16.35 17.68
CA ARG A 241 9.91 17.67 18.03
C ARG A 241 10.35 18.17 19.41
N LEU A 242 10.46 17.28 20.40
CA LEU A 242 10.94 17.64 21.72
C LEU A 242 12.41 18.08 21.68
N ALA A 243 13.24 17.33 20.95
CA ALA A 243 14.64 17.70 20.74
C ALA A 243 14.78 19.04 20.01
N ASP A 244 14.00 19.28 18.95
CA ASP A 244 14.01 20.55 18.19
C ASP A 244 13.60 21.75 19.07
N SER A 245 12.68 21.55 20.02
CA SER A 245 12.25 22.60 20.97
C SER A 245 13.26 22.93 22.07
N GLN A 246 14.25 22.06 22.30
CA GLN A 246 15.27 22.22 23.35
C GLN A 246 16.59 22.83 22.85
N VAL A 247 16.76 22.95 21.53
CA VAL A 247 17.95 23.53 20.90
C VAL A 247 17.74 25.04 20.69
N SER A 248 18.61 25.87 21.30
CA SER A 248 18.68 27.31 21.00
C SER A 248 19.33 27.52 19.63
N ALA A 249 19.08 28.66 18.99
CA ALA A 249 19.31 28.94 17.57
C ALA A 249 20.78 28.89 17.05
N GLU A 250 21.75 28.37 17.81
CA GLU A 250 23.16 28.36 17.45
C GLU A 250 23.75 26.95 17.67
N ALA A 251 24.13 26.30 16.56
CA ALA A 251 24.67 24.93 16.40
C ALA A 251 23.63 23.79 16.24
N TYR A 252 23.33 23.51 14.97
CA TYR A 252 22.39 22.50 14.50
C TYR A 252 23.03 21.08 14.52
N CYS A 253 22.77 20.28 15.55
CA CYS A 253 23.06 18.84 15.54
C CYS A 253 21.79 18.05 15.92
N LEU A 254 21.08 17.56 14.90
CA LEU A 254 19.88 16.72 15.02
C LEU A 254 20.18 15.29 15.57
N SER A 255 21.36 15.04 16.13
CA SER A 255 21.80 13.74 16.63
C SER A 255 21.27 13.38 18.03
N ASP A 256 20.79 14.36 18.80
CA ASP A 256 20.53 14.16 20.24
C ASP A 256 19.12 13.66 20.58
N ALA A 257 18.22 13.54 19.59
CA ALA A 257 16.85 13.10 19.83
C ALA A 257 16.72 11.63 20.31
N SER A 258 17.78 10.82 20.21
CA SER A 258 17.78 9.37 20.48
C SER A 258 16.63 8.62 19.81
N ALA A 259 16.07 9.20 18.74
CA ALA A 259 14.90 8.70 18.04
C ALA A 259 15.40 7.78 16.91
N ARG A 260 14.83 6.58 16.81
CA ARG A 260 15.14 5.64 15.74
C ARG A 260 14.08 5.72 14.64
N CYS A 261 14.50 5.41 13.42
CA CYS A 261 13.63 5.30 12.26
C CYS A 261 12.46 4.35 12.55
N PRO A 262 11.20 4.76 12.27
CA PRO A 262 10.04 3.93 12.54
C PRO A 262 9.94 2.68 11.66
N LEU A 263 10.67 2.65 10.53
CA LEU A 263 10.76 1.52 9.62
C LEU A 263 11.86 0.51 10.00
N LEU A 264 12.56 0.73 11.11
CA LEU A 264 13.60 -0.16 11.60
C LEU A 264 13.02 -1.25 12.50
N GLU A 265 13.28 -2.51 12.16
CA GLU A 265 12.86 -3.67 12.92
C GLU A 265 13.99 -4.71 12.95
N ASN A 266 14.38 -5.13 14.15
CA ASN A 266 15.47 -6.10 14.33
C ASN A 266 16.76 -5.73 13.58
N GLY A 267 17.10 -4.44 13.53
CA GLY A 267 18.27 -3.92 12.82
C GLY A 267 18.13 -3.85 11.29
N LYS A 268 16.96 -4.20 10.73
CA LYS A 268 16.67 -4.19 9.30
C LYS A 268 15.54 -3.23 8.96
N CYS A 269 15.62 -2.61 7.78
CA CYS A 269 14.57 -1.77 7.27
C CYS A 269 13.48 -2.63 6.63
N ILE A 270 12.25 -2.57 7.16
CA ILE A 270 11.12 -3.34 6.63
C ILE A 270 10.73 -2.92 5.20
N LEU A 271 11.08 -1.70 4.78
CA LEU A 271 10.88 -1.16 3.44
C LEU A 271 12.22 -0.89 2.74
N PHE A 272 13.14 -1.86 2.75
CA PHE A 272 14.49 -1.68 2.21
C PHE A 272 14.53 -1.19 0.74
N ALA A 273 13.65 -1.72 -0.12
CA ALA A 273 13.55 -1.28 -1.52
C ALA A 273 12.91 0.12 -1.66
N GLY A 274 12.08 0.53 -0.70
CA GLY A 274 11.39 1.82 -0.67
C GLY A 274 12.18 2.93 0.04
N ARG A 275 13.46 2.70 0.37
CA ARG A 275 14.28 3.66 1.13
C ARG A 275 14.43 5.00 0.38
N PRO A 276 14.30 6.14 1.07
CA PRO A 276 14.60 7.46 0.52
C PRO A 276 16.04 7.58 -0.02
N LEU A 277 16.30 8.57 -0.87
CA LEU A 277 17.62 8.73 -1.51
C LEU A 277 18.72 8.92 -0.47
N ARG A 278 18.46 9.74 0.57
CA ARG A 278 19.39 9.97 1.69
C ARG A 278 19.81 8.69 2.43
N CYS A 279 18.93 7.70 2.49
CA CYS A 279 19.27 6.40 3.09
C CYS A 279 20.10 5.52 2.15
N ARG A 280 20.04 5.74 0.84
CA ARG A 280 20.69 4.92 -0.19
C ARG A 280 22.15 5.30 -0.40
N PHE A 281 22.47 6.60 -0.37
CA PHE A 281 23.85 7.07 -0.49
C PHE A 281 24.58 7.24 0.84
N PHE A 282 24.00 6.78 1.96
CA PHE A 282 24.69 6.77 3.23
C PHE A 282 25.98 5.93 3.15
N GLY A 283 27.11 6.53 3.51
CA GLY A 283 28.43 5.90 3.43
C GLY A 283 29.30 6.39 2.27
N LEU A 284 28.77 7.20 1.36
CA LEU A 284 29.61 8.01 0.47
C LEU A 284 30.39 9.03 1.29
N ASP A 285 31.60 9.37 0.83
CA ASP A 285 32.34 10.51 1.34
C ASP A 285 31.58 11.82 1.10
N GLU A 286 31.84 12.83 1.93
CA GLU A 286 31.08 14.08 1.95
C GLU A 286 31.16 14.84 0.62
N GLU A 287 32.29 14.76 -0.08
CA GLU A 287 32.49 15.42 -1.37
C GLU A 287 31.65 14.77 -2.48
N ARG A 288 31.73 13.43 -2.63
CA ARG A 288 30.88 12.68 -3.57
C ARG A 288 29.41 12.82 -3.23
N ALA A 289 29.04 12.73 -1.95
CA ALA A 289 27.66 12.84 -1.49
C ALA A 289 27.09 14.25 -1.75
N GLY A 290 27.85 15.30 -1.43
CA GLY A 290 27.46 16.69 -1.66
C GLY A 290 27.32 17.00 -3.15
N GLY A 291 28.32 16.63 -3.95
CA GLY A 291 28.30 16.80 -5.40
C GLY A 291 27.12 16.09 -6.05
N LEU A 292 26.85 14.83 -5.68
CA LEU A 292 25.69 14.09 -6.19
C LEU A 292 24.37 14.74 -5.77
N TRP A 293 24.24 15.17 -4.51
CA TRP A 293 23.02 15.79 -4.00
C TRP A 293 22.71 17.11 -4.71
N GLU A 294 23.66 18.04 -4.72
CA GLU A 294 23.46 19.40 -5.25
C GLU A 294 23.30 19.42 -6.77
N THR A 295 24.10 18.64 -7.50
CA THR A 295 24.10 18.71 -8.97
C THR A 295 22.99 17.90 -9.62
N ALA A 296 22.52 16.83 -8.98
CA ALA A 296 21.66 15.85 -9.63
C ALA A 296 20.38 15.53 -8.87
N LEU A 297 20.47 15.23 -7.57
CA LEU A 297 19.31 14.70 -6.83
C LEU A 297 18.34 15.81 -6.42
N ASP A 298 18.83 16.88 -5.78
CA ASP A 298 17.99 17.96 -5.27
C ASP A 298 17.18 18.67 -6.38
N PRO A 299 17.77 19.05 -7.54
CA PRO A 299 17.02 19.65 -8.63
C PRO A 299 15.99 18.69 -9.23
N ALA A 300 16.33 17.41 -9.39
CA ALA A 300 15.41 16.40 -9.93
C ALA A 300 14.23 16.12 -8.98
N LEU A 301 14.50 16.01 -7.67
CA LEU A 301 13.45 15.89 -6.65
C LEU A 301 12.52 17.10 -6.62
N GLY A 302 13.08 18.30 -6.76
CA GLY A 302 12.33 19.55 -6.84
C GLY A 302 11.36 19.55 -8.04
N ASN A 303 11.87 19.23 -9.23
CA ASN A 303 11.07 19.15 -10.45
C ASN A 303 9.96 18.11 -10.34
N LEU A 304 10.29 16.88 -9.95
CA LEU A 304 9.29 15.81 -9.77
C LEU A 304 8.22 16.19 -8.72
N SER A 305 8.61 16.85 -7.64
CA SER A 305 7.68 17.32 -6.61
C SER A 305 6.74 18.40 -7.13
N LEU A 306 7.22 19.32 -7.98
CA LEU A 306 6.40 20.37 -8.60
C LEU A 306 5.42 19.80 -9.64
N GLU A 307 5.87 18.84 -10.46
CA GLU A 307 5.00 18.15 -11.43
C GLU A 307 3.92 17.34 -10.72
N LEU A 308 4.30 16.62 -9.65
CA LEU A 308 3.36 15.88 -8.81
C LEU A 308 2.35 16.82 -8.13
N TRP A 309 2.82 17.96 -7.62
CA TRP A 309 1.96 19.00 -7.08
C TRP A 309 0.95 19.50 -8.12
N LEU A 310 1.41 19.81 -9.33
CA LEU A 310 0.54 20.27 -10.42
C LEU A 310 -0.56 19.24 -10.73
N ALA A 311 -0.21 17.95 -10.75
CA ALA A 311 -1.16 16.88 -10.99
C ALA A 311 -2.23 16.77 -9.88
N PHE A 312 -1.87 16.97 -8.61
CA PHE A 312 -2.82 16.89 -7.49
C PHE A 312 -3.62 18.18 -7.27
N ALA A 313 -2.98 19.35 -7.36
CA ALA A 313 -3.57 20.63 -7.03
C ALA A 313 -4.23 21.32 -8.24
N GLY A 314 -3.95 20.88 -9.46
CA GLY A 314 -4.45 21.52 -10.68
C GLY A 314 -3.87 22.92 -10.90
N GLY A 315 -2.77 23.27 -10.23
CA GLY A 315 -2.13 24.59 -10.30
C GLY A 315 -0.66 24.57 -9.89
N ILE A 316 0.07 25.63 -10.25
CA ILE A 316 1.50 25.78 -9.95
C ILE A 316 1.68 26.17 -8.47
N ALA A 317 2.64 25.55 -7.80
CA ALA A 317 2.98 25.88 -6.41
C ALA A 317 3.48 27.33 -6.28
N ARG A 318 2.97 28.08 -5.28
CA ARG A 318 3.46 29.41 -4.95
C ARG A 318 4.69 29.29 -4.04
N GLY A 319 5.88 29.14 -4.64
CA GLY A 319 7.15 29.01 -3.93
C GLY A 319 7.67 27.58 -3.81
N SER A 320 8.69 27.37 -2.98
CA SER A 320 9.25 26.03 -2.74
C SER A 320 8.30 25.17 -1.90
N LEU A 321 8.15 23.91 -2.30
CA LEU A 321 7.40 22.93 -1.51
C LEU A 321 8.18 22.62 -0.21
N PRO A 322 7.48 22.43 0.92
CA PRO A 322 8.15 22.10 2.16
C PRO A 322 8.73 20.68 2.09
N LEU A 323 9.73 20.44 2.93
CA LEU A 323 10.23 19.10 3.22
C LEU A 323 9.51 18.52 4.44
N PHE A 324 9.36 17.21 4.46
CA PHE A 324 8.60 16.49 5.50
C PHE A 324 9.53 15.58 6.30
N ALA A 325 9.42 15.59 7.63
CA ALA A 325 10.15 14.63 8.46
C ALA A 325 9.73 13.19 8.12
N LEU A 326 10.67 12.25 8.07
CA LEU A 326 10.39 10.84 7.80
C LEU A 326 9.28 10.29 8.71
N ALA A 327 9.32 10.61 10.00
CA ALA A 327 8.31 10.18 10.96
C ALA A 327 6.91 10.77 10.69
N ASP A 328 6.83 12.01 10.23
CA ASP A 328 5.56 12.63 9.81
C ASP A 328 5.03 12.04 8.50
N VAL A 329 5.91 11.60 7.60
CA VAL A 329 5.52 10.88 6.38
C VAL A 329 4.95 9.51 6.73
N VAL A 330 5.67 8.73 7.53
CA VAL A 330 5.27 7.35 7.90
C VAL A 330 3.99 7.35 8.74
N SER A 331 3.78 8.35 9.60
CA SER A 331 2.53 8.50 10.36
C SER A 331 1.36 9.05 9.52
N GLY A 332 1.60 9.49 8.29
CA GLY A 332 0.59 10.11 7.42
C GLY A 332 0.29 11.59 7.74
N LYS A 333 0.91 12.17 8.78
CA LYS A 333 0.69 13.56 9.18
C LYS A 333 1.09 14.58 8.11
N TYR A 334 2.04 14.24 7.25
CA TYR A 334 2.47 15.09 6.14
C TYR A 334 1.32 15.48 5.20
N VAL A 335 0.29 14.62 5.08
CA VAL A 335 -0.89 14.85 4.24
C VAL A 335 -1.66 16.09 4.70
N GLN A 336 -1.76 16.32 6.02
CA GLN A 336 -2.40 17.52 6.56
C GLN A 336 -1.68 18.80 6.08
N THR A 337 -0.35 18.80 6.09
CA THR A 337 0.46 19.93 5.61
C THR A 337 0.22 20.17 4.12
N LEU A 338 0.15 19.11 3.31
CA LEU A 338 -0.16 19.22 1.88
C LEU A 338 -1.57 19.81 1.64
N PHE A 339 -2.58 19.32 2.35
CA PHE A 339 -3.95 19.87 2.22
C PHE A 339 -4.00 21.35 2.61
N HIS A 340 -3.35 21.75 3.70
CA HIS A 340 -3.30 23.15 4.09
C HIS A 340 -2.63 24.04 3.03
N LEU A 341 -1.60 23.53 2.35
CA LEU A 341 -0.99 24.25 1.23
C LEU A 341 -1.94 24.35 0.03
N MET A 342 -2.65 23.28 -0.29
CA MET A 342 -3.59 23.26 -1.42
C MET A 342 -4.71 24.27 -1.21
N VAL A 343 -5.28 24.32 -0.01
CA VAL A 343 -6.34 25.29 0.36
C VAL A 343 -5.85 26.74 0.29
N ARG A 344 -4.57 27.01 0.61
CA ARG A 344 -3.98 28.36 0.51
C ARG A 344 -3.59 28.76 -0.92
N SER A 345 -3.46 27.78 -1.82
CA SER A 345 -3.04 28.00 -3.21
C SER A 345 -4.20 28.23 -4.18
N GLN A 346 -5.41 27.83 -3.80
CA GLN A 346 -6.68 28.23 -4.43
C GLN A 346 -7.00 29.68 -4.06
#